data_AF-A0A519TQC6-F1
#
_entry.id   AF-A0A519TQC6-F1
#
_cell.length_a   1.000
_cell.length_b   1.000
_cell.length_c   1.000
_cell.angle_alpha   90.00
_cell.angle_beta   90.00
_cell.angle_gamma   90.00
#
_symmetry.space_group_name_H-M   'P 1'
#
loop_
_entity.id
_entity.type
_entity.pdbx_description
1 polymer ?
#
loop_
_entity_poly.entity_id
_entity_poly.type
_entity_poly.pdbx_seq_one_letter_code
_entity_poly.pdbx_strand_id
1 'polypeptide(L)'
;MRIILMLPLALFGMACHNTNPDQGSGGKKVDKQVTLSNDAIVDSTKAILNQTYLLQKELINGNISESDFKQRKTTLMTTYQVLYKSLAPADTLIISNYRIQREAEKKGFYKKQ
;
A
#
# COMPACT_ATOMS: atom_id res chain seq x y z
N MET A 1 49.41 10.61 -15.65
CA MET A 1 49.69 11.13 -14.29
C MET A 1 48.45 10.96 -13.42
N ARG A 2 48.68 10.76 -12.12
CA ARG A 2 47.75 10.29 -11.08
C ARG A 2 46.66 11.31 -10.69
N ILE A 3 45.45 10.76 -10.48
CA ILE A 3 44.51 10.95 -9.34
C ILE A 3 44.40 12.35 -8.71
N ILE A 4 43.18 12.88 -8.59
CA ILE A 4 42.56 13.26 -7.31
C ILE A 4 41.02 13.26 -7.46
N LEU A 5 40.41 12.44 -6.63
CA LEU A 5 39.00 12.36 -6.30
C LEU A 5 38.75 13.44 -5.24
N MET A 6 37.79 14.36 -5.47
CA MET A 6 37.19 15.14 -4.38
C MET A 6 35.67 15.18 -4.52
N LEU A 7 35.07 14.86 -3.38
CA LEU A 7 33.68 14.61 -3.04
C LEU A 7 32.79 15.85 -3.22
N PRO A 8 31.48 15.68 -3.49
CA PRO A 8 30.51 16.77 -3.57
C PRO A 8 30.13 17.28 -2.17
N LEU A 9 30.18 18.59 -1.95
CA LEU A 9 29.55 19.22 -0.78
C LEU A 9 29.11 20.65 -1.07
N ALA A 10 27.88 20.92 -0.61
CA ALA A 10 27.25 22.22 -0.38
C ALA A 10 26.84 22.96 -1.68
N LEU A 11 25.60 23.41 -1.86
CA LEU A 11 24.69 24.09 -0.93
C LEU A 11 23.25 23.76 -1.35
N PHE A 12 22.39 23.22 -0.48
CA PHE A 12 21.45 24.00 0.34
C PHE A 12 20.83 25.20 -0.40
N GLY A 13 19.95 24.91 -1.35
CA GLY A 13 18.93 25.82 -1.83
C GLY A 13 17.62 25.58 -1.08
N MET A 14 17.55 26.08 0.17
CA MET A 14 16.28 26.28 0.87
C MET A 14 15.45 27.28 0.06
N ALA A 15 14.47 26.79 -0.67
CA ALA A 15 13.33 27.58 -1.10
C ALA A 15 12.05 26.81 -0.70
N CYS A 16 11.81 26.77 0.61
CA CYS A 16 10.45 26.66 1.12
C CYS A 16 9.69 27.90 0.63
N HIS A 17 9.04 27.81 -0.52
CA HIS A 17 7.97 28.75 -0.84
C HIS A 17 6.81 28.44 0.11
N ASN A 18 6.73 29.26 1.14
CA ASN A 18 5.59 29.35 2.04
C ASN A 18 4.41 29.94 1.25
N THR A 19 3.77 29.12 0.43
CA THR A 19 2.48 29.48 -0.15
C THR A 19 1.44 29.12 0.89
N ASN A 20 1.15 30.09 1.73
CA ASN A 20 0.00 30.10 2.61
C ASN A 20 -1.16 30.68 1.79
N PRO A 21 -2.17 29.90 1.35
CA PRO A 21 -3.41 30.47 0.86
C PRO A 21 -4.38 30.46 2.02
N ASP A 22 -4.16 31.34 3.00
CA ASP A 22 -5.27 31.76 3.83
C ASP A 22 -5.99 32.89 3.09
N GLN A 23 -7.30 32.71 2.93
CA GLN A 23 -8.29 33.63 2.37
C GLN A 23 -8.57 33.56 0.86
N GLY A 24 -9.64 32.82 0.53
CA GLY A 24 -10.35 32.97 -0.75
C GLY A 24 -11.52 32.00 -0.90
N SER A 25 -12.72 32.45 -0.51
CA SER A 25 -14.03 31.88 -0.87
C SER A 25 -14.42 30.52 -0.26
N GLY A 26 -15.11 30.58 0.89
CA GLY A 26 -16.45 29.98 1.03
C GLY A 26 -16.64 28.47 0.79
N GLY A 27 -15.60 27.65 0.77
CA GLY A 27 -15.74 26.20 0.74
C GLY A 27 -16.11 25.71 2.14
N LYS A 28 -17.36 25.27 2.34
CA LYS A 28 -17.75 24.51 3.55
C LYS A 28 -16.62 23.52 3.86
N LYS A 29 -16.00 23.62 5.04
CA LYS A 29 -15.23 22.50 5.59
C LYS A 29 -16.20 21.34 5.58
N VAL A 30 -16.02 20.43 4.63
CA VAL A 30 -16.78 19.20 4.60
C VAL A 30 -16.12 18.33 5.66
N ASP A 31 -16.44 18.61 6.93
CA ASP A 31 -16.28 17.68 8.04
C ASP A 31 -17.28 16.53 7.88
N LYS A 32 -17.33 15.91 6.68
CA LYS A 32 -17.87 14.57 6.57
C LYS A 32 -16.74 13.68 7.04
N GLN A 33 -16.84 13.24 8.28
CA GLN A 33 -16.32 11.94 8.65
C GLN A 33 -16.89 10.94 7.64
N VAL A 34 -16.13 10.63 6.60
CA VAL A 34 -16.50 9.59 5.63
C VAL A 34 -16.29 8.28 6.37
N THR A 35 -17.29 7.89 7.15
CA THR A 35 -17.39 6.54 7.67
C THR A 35 -17.52 5.66 6.44
N LEU A 36 -16.43 4.99 6.06
CA LEU A 36 -16.47 3.97 5.02
C LEU A 36 -17.58 2.99 5.40
N SER A 37 -18.49 2.71 4.46
CA SER A 37 -19.48 1.65 4.67
C SER A 37 -18.74 0.33 4.89
N ASN A 38 -19.34 -0.59 5.64
CA ASN A 38 -18.74 -1.91 5.88
C ASN A 38 -18.35 -2.61 4.56
N ASP A 39 -19.18 -2.49 3.52
CA ASP A 39 -18.87 -3.00 2.17
C ASP A 39 -17.60 -2.39 1.58
N ALA A 40 -17.39 -1.08 1.75
CA ALA A 40 -16.19 -0.41 1.26
C ALA A 40 -14.93 -0.86 2.03
N ILE A 41 -15.06 -1.17 3.33
CA ILE A 41 -13.96 -1.75 4.13
C ILE A 41 -13.68 -3.18 3.65
N VAL A 42 -14.71 -3.98 3.37
CA VAL A 42 -14.57 -5.33 2.81
C VAL A 42 -13.85 -5.31 1.47
N ASP A 43 -14.28 -4.46 0.54
CA ASP A 43 -13.69 -4.38 -0.79
C ASP A 43 -12.26 -3.83 -0.76
N SER A 44 -12.00 -2.84 0.08
CA SER A 44 -10.64 -2.34 0.33
C SER A 44 -9.75 -3.45 0.90
N THR A 45 -10.26 -4.27 1.83
CA THR A 45 -9.52 -5.39 2.41
C THR A 45 -9.19 -6.46 1.36
N LYS A 46 -10.13 -6.80 0.47
CA LYS A 46 -9.89 -7.70 -0.67
C LYS A 46 -8.84 -7.13 -1.64
N ALA A 47 -8.88 -5.82 -1.90
CA ALA A 47 -7.94 -5.16 -2.79
C ALA A 47 -6.50 -5.23 -2.25
N ILE A 48 -6.29 -5.01 -0.95
CA ILE A 48 -4.97 -5.13 -0.32
C ILE A 48 -4.43 -6.56 -0.40
N LEU A 49 -5.29 -7.57 -0.20
CA LEU A 49 -4.92 -8.97 -0.40
C LEU A 49 -4.47 -9.21 -1.85
N ASN A 50 -5.24 -8.73 -2.83
CA ASN A 50 -4.88 -8.83 -4.25
C ASN A 50 -3.53 -8.19 -4.58
N GLN A 51 -3.28 -6.98 -4.10
CA GLN A 51 -2.00 -6.29 -4.28
C GLN A 51 -0.84 -7.09 -3.67
N THR A 52 -1.05 -7.71 -2.50
CA THR A 52 -0.05 -8.58 -1.87
C THR A 52 0.27 -9.80 -2.74
N TYR A 53 -0.73 -10.41 -3.38
CA TYR A 53 -0.50 -11.52 -4.31
C TYR A 53 0.24 -11.09 -5.58
N LEU A 54 -0.08 -9.93 -6.14
CA LEU A 54 0.62 -9.38 -7.31
C LEU A 54 2.07 -9.05 -6.97
N LEU A 55 2.32 -8.43 -5.82
CA LEU A 55 3.65 -8.13 -5.31
C LEU A 55 4.49 -9.41 -5.13
N GLN A 56 3.88 -10.51 -4.67
CA GLN A 56 4.55 -11.81 -4.58
C GLN A 56 4.92 -12.36 -5.97
N LYS A 57 4.08 -12.16 -6.99
CA LYS A 57 4.41 -12.55 -8.37
C LYS A 57 5.56 -11.71 -8.93
N GLU A 58 5.59 -10.40 -8.66
CA GLU A 58 6.71 -9.53 -9.04
C GLU A 58 8.03 -10.04 -8.46
N LEU A 59 8.06 -10.45 -7.19
CA LEU A 59 9.25 -11.04 -6.57
C LEU A 59 9.66 -12.34 -7.25
N ILE A 60 8.72 -13.25 -7.49
CA ILE A 60 9.00 -14.57 -8.11
C ILE A 60 9.50 -14.43 -9.54
N ASN A 61 9.00 -13.44 -10.28
CA ASN A 61 9.44 -13.14 -11.64
C ASN A 61 10.77 -12.37 -11.68
N GLY A 62 11.34 -12.00 -10.53
CA GLY A 62 12.59 -11.22 -10.46
C GLY A 62 12.42 -9.74 -10.83
N ASN A 63 11.19 -9.22 -10.87
CA ASN A 63 10.90 -7.84 -11.26
C ASN A 63 11.18 -6.82 -10.13
N ILE A 64 11.31 -7.29 -8.89
CA ILE A 64 11.61 -6.46 -7.71
C ILE A 64 12.62 -7.15 -6.81
N SER A 65 13.38 -6.36 -6.06
CA SER A 65 14.31 -6.87 -5.05
C SER A 65 13.59 -7.43 -3.82
N GLU A 66 14.27 -8.28 -3.04
CA GLU A 66 13.74 -8.76 -1.75
C GLU A 66 13.49 -7.63 -0.75
N SER A 67 14.34 -6.59 -0.76
CA SER A 67 14.18 -5.43 0.12
C SER A 67 12.94 -4.61 -0.25
N ASP A 68 12.72 -4.35 -1.54
CA ASP A 68 11.55 -3.60 -2.01
C ASP A 68 10.27 -4.38 -1.74
N PHE A 69 10.31 -5.70 -1.98
CA PHE A 69 9.22 -6.61 -1.64
C PHE A 69 8.88 -6.52 -0.15
N LYS A 70 9.88 -6.63 0.73
CA LYS A 70 9.69 -6.61 2.18
C LYS A 70 9.07 -5.28 2.63
N GLN A 71 9.59 -4.15 2.14
CA GLN A 71 9.06 -2.84 2.47
C GLN A 71 7.60 -2.67 2.02
N ARG A 72 7.31 -2.93 0.74
CA ARG A 72 5.95 -2.78 0.18
C ARG A 72 4.97 -3.73 0.84
N LYS A 73 5.38 -4.98 1.12
CA LYS A 73 4.54 -5.96 1.81
C LYS A 73 4.23 -5.53 3.24
N THR A 74 5.20 -5.00 3.97
CA THR A 74 4.94 -4.47 5.33
C THR A 74 3.89 -3.38 5.29
N THR A 75 4.00 -2.40 4.40
CA THR A 75 3.00 -1.33 4.25
C THR A 75 1.61 -1.88 3.97
N LEU A 76 1.48 -2.79 3.00
CA LEU A 76 0.20 -3.43 2.66
C LEU A 76 -0.39 -4.18 3.86
N MET A 77 0.43 -4.93 4.60
CA MET A 77 -0.05 -5.71 5.74
C MET A 77 -0.43 -4.83 6.94
N THR A 78 0.23 -3.69 7.14
CA THR A 78 -0.18 -2.70 8.15
C THR A 78 -1.56 -2.14 7.82
N THR A 79 -1.80 -1.73 6.58
CA THR A 79 -3.13 -1.26 6.14
C THR A 79 -4.17 -2.35 6.25
N TYR A 80 -3.85 -3.58 5.83
CA TYR A 80 -4.73 -4.74 5.99
C TYR A 80 -5.17 -4.93 7.45
N GLN A 81 -4.23 -4.86 8.41
CA GLN A 81 -4.55 -5.06 9.83
C GLN A 81 -5.51 -4.01 10.37
N VAL A 82 -5.36 -2.75 9.94
CA VAL A 82 -6.28 -1.67 10.32
C VAL A 82 -7.67 -1.96 9.77
N LEU A 83 -7.78 -2.20 8.47
CA LEU A 83 -9.08 -2.46 7.83
C LEU A 83 -9.76 -3.72 8.38
N TYR A 84 -9.00 -4.81 8.58
CA TYR A 84 -9.52 -6.06 9.10
C TYR A 84 -10.09 -5.92 10.52
N LYS A 85 -9.46 -5.10 11.37
CA LYS A 85 -9.97 -4.81 12.72
C LYS A 85 -11.23 -3.95 12.72
N SER A 86 -11.49 -3.22 11.63
CA SER A 86 -12.69 -2.41 11.45
C SER A 86 -13.88 -3.20 10.87
N LEU A 87 -13.68 -4.46 10.48
CA LEU A 87 -14.74 -5.31 9.94
C LEU A 87 -15.69 -5.81 11.02
N ALA A 88 -16.97 -5.96 10.67
CA ALA A 88 -17.89 -6.72 11.49
C ALA A 88 -17.51 -8.21 11.50
N PRO A 89 -17.86 -8.98 12.55
CA PRO A 89 -17.51 -10.40 12.64
C PRO A 89 -17.92 -11.22 11.41
N ALA A 90 -19.12 -10.99 10.84
CA ALA A 90 -19.56 -11.67 9.63
C ALA A 90 -18.66 -11.37 8.42
N ASP A 91 -18.20 -10.14 8.29
CA ASP A 91 -17.36 -9.69 7.17
C ASP A 91 -15.94 -10.28 7.25
N THR A 92 -15.44 -10.55 8.46
CA THR A 92 -14.15 -11.24 8.64
C THR A 92 -14.16 -12.65 8.04
N LEU A 93 -15.31 -13.33 8.02
CA LEU A 93 -15.46 -14.64 7.36
C LEU A 93 -15.39 -14.50 5.84
N ILE A 94 -15.98 -13.44 5.29
CA ILE A 94 -15.90 -13.12 3.85
C ILE A 94 -14.44 -12.94 3.44
N ILE A 95 -13.68 -12.15 4.20
CA ILE A 95 -12.25 -11.93 3.93
C ILE A 95 -11.42 -13.21 4.09
N SER A 96 -11.71 -14.01 5.11
CA SER A 96 -11.02 -15.29 5.35
C SER A 96 -11.24 -16.26 4.19
N ASN A 97 -12.49 -16.41 3.74
CA ASN A 97 -12.83 -17.24 2.58
C ASN A 97 -12.17 -16.73 1.30
N TYR A 98 -12.17 -15.41 1.09
CA TYR A 98 -11.49 -14.79 -0.05
C TYR A 98 -9.99 -15.13 -0.06
N ARG A 99 -9.31 -15.01 1.09
CA ARG A 99 -7.90 -15.37 1.21
C ARG A 99 -7.65 -16.85 0.88
N ILE A 100 -8.47 -17.77 1.40
CA ILE A 100 -8.37 -19.20 1.13
C ILE A 100 -8.51 -19.49 -0.37
N GLN A 101 -9.51 -18.88 -1.03
CA GLN A 101 -9.73 -19.03 -2.47
C GLN A 101 -8.50 -18.58 -3.27
N ARG A 102 -7.93 -17.41 -2.95
CA ARG A 102 -6.73 -16.89 -3.63
C ARG A 102 -5.49 -17.76 -3.40
N GLU A 103 -5.33 -18.33 -2.21
CA GLU A 103 -4.25 -19.28 -1.90
C GLU A 103 -4.44 -20.63 -2.65
N ALA A 104 -5.66 -21.10 -2.82
CA ALA A 104 -5.98 -22.29 -3.61
C ALA A 104 -5.70 -22.07 -5.10
N GLU A 105 -6.10 -20.93 -5.66
CA GLU A 105 -5.78 -20.52 -7.03
C GLU A 105 -4.25 -20.48 -7.26
N LYS A 106 -3.51 -19.91 -6.30
CA LYS A 106 -2.05 -19.89 -6.32
C LYS A 106 -1.50 -21.32 -6.44
N LYS A 107 -1.93 -22.25 -5.56
CA LYS A 107 -1.49 -23.66 -5.58
C LYS A 107 -1.88 -24.39 -6.86
N GLY A 108 -3.06 -24.12 -7.41
CA GLY A 108 -3.50 -24.66 -8.70
C GLY A 108 -2.64 -24.18 -9.87
N PHE A 109 -2.17 -22.94 -9.83
CA PHE A 109 -1.28 -22.37 -10.86
C PHE A 109 0.12 -23.01 -10.84
N TYR A 110 0.65 -23.35 -9.66
CA TYR A 110 1.94 -24.04 -9.53
C TYR A 110 1.89 -25.55 -9.83
N LYS A 111 0.71 -26.17 -9.86
CA LYS A 111 0.56 -27.59 -10.26
C LYS A 111 0.48 -27.79 -11.78
N LYS A 112 0.26 -26.72 -12.55
CA LYS A 112 0.11 -26.77 -14.02
C LYS A 112 1.36 -26.31 -14.79
N GLN A 113 2.38 -25.81 -14.09
CA GLN A 113 3.72 -25.57 -14.63
C GLN A 113 4.61 -26.74 -14.27
#